data_AF-E9J9V0-F1
#
_entry.id   AF-E9J9V0-F1
#
_cell.length_a   1.000
_cell.length_b   1.000
_cell.length_c   1.000
_cell.angle_alpha   90.00
_cell.angle_beta   90.00
_cell.angle_gamma   90.00
#
_symmetry.space_group_name_H-M   'P 1'
#
loop_
_entity.id
_entity.type
_entity.pdbx_description
1 polymer ?
#
loop_
_entity_poly.entity_id
_entity_poly.type
_entity_poly.pdbx_seq_one_letter_code
_entity_poly.pdbx_strand_id
1 'polypeptide(L)'
;MPDRIKFLLQKRTSLKSQITNLSSILDKGAFDEYNDELAMLDLSDIHRDEYLNIQNRYYDLAARIGNIVNVANTSDAGTSNHESQSDNADSIAITKKRRIKLPQAPLPTFDGKFESWLSFKNAFRSMIGGQTDLTDIDKLHYLRSAL
;
A
#
# COMPACT_ATOMS: atom_id res chain seq x y z
N MET A 1 25.67 -36.96 -12.91
CA MET A 1 24.58 -36.06 -13.39
C MET A 1 23.28 -36.22 -12.60
N PRO A 2 22.73 -37.43 -12.36
CA PRO A 2 21.41 -37.62 -11.72
C PRO A 2 21.34 -37.13 -10.26
N ASP A 3 22.42 -37.33 -9.49
CA ASP A 3 22.41 -37.03 -8.05
C ASP A 3 22.38 -35.55 -7.73
N ARG A 4 22.97 -34.72 -8.61
CA ARG A 4 22.95 -33.27 -8.47
C ARG A 4 21.55 -32.70 -8.69
N ILE A 5 20.78 -33.31 -9.59
CA ILE A 5 19.37 -32.94 -9.84
C ILE A 5 18.51 -33.29 -8.63
N LYS A 6 18.68 -34.49 -8.05
CA LYS A 6 17.97 -34.90 -6.82
C LYS A 6 18.28 -33.97 -5.64
N PHE A 7 19.55 -33.60 -5.46
CA PHE A 7 19.97 -32.67 -4.42
C PHE A 7 19.33 -31.28 -4.57
N LEU A 8 19.28 -30.73 -5.79
CA LEU A 8 18.64 -29.44 -6.06
C LEU A 8 17.13 -29.48 -5.82
N LEU A 9 16.45 -30.57 -6.18
CA LEU A 9 15.02 -30.77 -5.90
C LEU A 9 14.74 -30.81 -4.40
N GLN A 10 15.54 -31.57 -3.64
CA GLN A 10 15.42 -31.63 -2.19
C GLN A 10 15.59 -30.25 -1.54
N LYS A 11 16.60 -29.48 -1.98
CA LYS A 11 16.84 -28.12 -1.51
C LYS A 11 15.68 -27.17 -1.83
N ARG A 12 15.09 -27.28 -3.03
CA ARG A 12 13.90 -26.52 -3.42
C ARG A 12 12.70 -26.83 -2.52
N THR A 13 12.45 -28.10 -2.23
CA THR A 13 11.33 -28.52 -1.37
C THR A 13 11.50 -28.01 0.06
N SER A 14 12.72 -28.09 0.59
CA SER A 14 13.04 -27.53 1.92
C SER A 14 12.85 -26.01 1.96
N LEU A 15 13.36 -25.27 0.97
CA LEU A 15 13.18 -23.82 0.86
C LEU A 15 11.70 -23.43 0.73
N LYS A 16 10.92 -24.15 -0.09
CA LYS A 16 9.47 -23.90 -0.20
C LYS A 16 8.76 -24.08 1.14
N SER A 17 9.06 -25.17 1.86
CA SER A 17 8.46 -25.41 3.18
C SER A 17 8.83 -24.33 4.19
N GLN A 18 10.09 -23.87 4.20
CA GLN A 18 10.52 -22.75 5.04
C GLN A 18 9.80 -21.44 4.69
N ILE A 19 9.66 -21.13 3.40
CA ILE A 19 8.92 -19.94 2.94
C ILE A 19 7.45 -20.03 3.37
N THR A 20 6.81 -21.20 3.22
CA THR A 20 5.41 -21.39 3.65
C THR A 20 5.25 -21.25 5.16
N ASN A 21 6.16 -21.82 5.95
CA ASN A 21 6.13 -21.69 7.41
C ASN A 21 6.33 -20.24 7.84
N LEU A 22 7.33 -19.56 7.28
CA LEU A 22 7.55 -18.14 7.52
C LEU A 22 6.32 -17.32 7.10
N SER A 23 5.75 -17.58 5.93
CA SER A 23 4.54 -16.88 5.46
C SER A 23 3.35 -17.10 6.39
N SER A 24 3.22 -18.29 6.99
CA SER A 24 2.16 -18.61 7.96
C SER A 24 2.34 -17.90 9.30
N ILE A 25 3.59 -17.83 9.81
CA ILE A 25 3.91 -17.12 11.05
C ILE A 25 3.73 -15.61 10.85
N LEU A 26 4.01 -15.14 9.64
CA LEU A 26 3.90 -13.75 9.24
C LEU A 26 2.48 -13.37 8.81
N ASP A 27 1.54 -14.32 8.74
CA ASP A 27 0.16 -14.03 8.40
C ASP A 27 -0.50 -13.30 9.58
N LYS A 28 -0.88 -12.05 9.33
CA LYS A 28 -0.98 -10.95 10.31
C LYS A 28 -2.08 -11.09 11.37
N GLY A 29 -2.95 -12.09 11.27
CA GLY A 29 -4.15 -12.21 12.09
C GLY A 29 -3.87 -12.16 13.60
N ALA A 30 -2.80 -12.80 14.05
CA ALA A 30 -2.49 -12.87 15.48
C ALA A 30 -1.86 -11.57 16.02
N PHE A 31 -1.04 -10.86 15.23
CA PHE A 31 -0.34 -9.67 15.72
C PHE A 31 -1.22 -8.43 15.70
N ASP A 32 -2.07 -8.32 14.67
CA ASP A 32 -3.00 -7.20 14.54
C ASP A 32 -4.05 -7.24 15.67
N GLU A 33 -4.52 -8.42 16.08
CA GLU A 33 -5.49 -8.59 17.19
C GLU A 33 -4.93 -8.11 18.55
N TYR A 34 -3.71 -8.53 18.91
CA TYR A 34 -3.10 -8.07 20.17
C TYR A 34 -2.79 -6.58 20.16
N ASN A 35 -2.41 -6.03 19.01
CA ASN A 35 -2.16 -4.61 18.91
C ASN A 35 -3.46 -3.78 18.97
N ASP A 36 -4.55 -4.26 18.38
CA ASP A 36 -5.86 -3.63 18.48
C ASP A 36 -6.39 -3.66 19.93
N GLU A 37 -6.14 -4.74 20.67
CA GLU A 37 -6.43 -4.81 22.11
C GLU A 37 -5.56 -3.81 22.90
N LEU A 38 -4.25 -3.76 22.66
CA LEU A 38 -3.36 -2.78 23.30
C LEU A 38 -3.76 -1.33 23.01
N ALA A 39 -4.15 -1.03 21.77
CA ALA A 39 -4.57 0.31 21.35
C ALA A 39 -5.89 0.76 22.00
N MET A 40 -6.72 -0.16 22.49
CA MET A 40 -7.90 0.18 23.29
C MET A 40 -7.55 0.48 24.76
N LEU A 41 -6.49 -0.12 25.29
CA LEU A 41 -6.06 0.08 26.69
C LEU A 41 -5.14 1.30 26.87
N ASP A 42 -4.29 1.61 25.90
CA ASP A 42 -3.41 2.78 25.96
C ASP A 42 -3.93 3.92 25.06
N LEU A 43 -4.53 4.95 25.67
CA LEU A 43 -4.96 6.16 24.96
C LEU A 43 -3.80 7.05 24.52
N SER A 44 -2.58 6.74 24.94
CA SER A 44 -1.40 7.49 24.56
C SER A 44 -0.93 7.02 23.18
N ASP A 45 -1.01 7.89 22.17
CA ASP A 45 -0.59 7.62 20.79
C ASP A 45 0.94 7.38 20.64
N ILE A 46 1.68 7.29 21.75
CA ILE A 46 3.15 7.21 21.82
C ILE A 46 3.68 5.97 21.08
N HIS A 47 2.99 4.83 21.17
CA HIS A 47 3.45 3.58 20.56
C HIS A 47 2.85 3.31 19.18
N ARG A 48 1.88 4.13 18.75
CA ARG A 48 1.21 3.97 17.46
C ARG A 48 2.15 4.18 16.29
N ASP A 49 3.00 5.20 16.36
CA ASP A 49 3.95 5.51 15.29
C ASP A 49 5.02 4.42 15.14
N GLU A 50 5.48 3.84 16.25
CA GLU A 50 6.41 2.71 16.25
C GLU A 50 5.77 1.45 15.65
N TYR A 51 4.52 1.16 16.02
CA TYR A 51 3.76 0.06 15.44
C TYR A 51 3.56 0.24 13.93
N LEU A 52 3.13 1.43 13.49
CA LEU A 52 2.96 1.74 12.06
C LEU A 52 4.28 1.59 11.29
N ASN A 53 5.39 2.03 11.88
CA ASN A 53 6.71 1.85 11.28
C ASN A 53 7.08 0.36 11.13
N ILE A 54 6.85 -0.45 12.15
CA ILE A 54 7.10 -1.91 12.10
C ILE A 54 6.21 -2.56 11.03
N GLN A 55 4.92 -2.21 11.01
CA GLN A 55 3.96 -2.73 10.04
C GLN A 55 4.35 -2.36 8.59
N ASN A 56 4.78 -1.12 8.34
CA ASN A 56 5.22 -0.69 7.02
C ASN A 56 6.45 -1.47 6.55
N ARG A 57 7.47 -1.62 7.42
CA ARG A 57 8.68 -2.40 7.11
C ARG A 57 8.36 -3.86 6.79
N TYR A 58 7.41 -4.44 7.52
CA TYR A 58 6.94 -5.78 7.27
C TYR A 58 6.33 -5.91 5.86
N TYR A 59 5.40 -5.02 5.49
CA TYR A 59 4.75 -5.08 4.17
C TYR A 59 5.74 -4.83 3.03
N ASP A 60 6.70 -3.92 3.21
CA ASP A 60 7.77 -3.70 2.24
C ASP A 60 8.60 -4.97 2.03
N LEU A 61 8.92 -5.69 3.10
CA LEU A 61 9.66 -6.96 3.03
C LEU A 61 8.83 -8.06 2.36
N ALA A 62 7.56 -8.20 2.74
CA ALA A 62 6.64 -9.17 2.14
C ALA A 62 6.44 -8.92 0.63
N ALA A 63 6.28 -7.65 0.23
CA ALA A 63 6.18 -7.26 -1.18
C ALA A 63 7.46 -7.57 -1.95
N ARG A 64 8.64 -7.30 -1.37
CA ARG A 64 9.94 -7.67 -1.96
C ARG A 64 10.07 -9.18 -2.15
N ILE A 65 9.70 -9.97 -1.14
CA ILE A 65 9.72 -11.44 -1.21
C ILE A 65 8.74 -11.93 -2.28
N GLY A 66 7.52 -11.40 -2.30
CA GLY A 66 6.50 -11.72 -3.31
C GLY A 66 7.00 -11.44 -4.73
N ASN A 67 7.63 -10.29 -4.96
CA ASN A 67 8.23 -9.95 -6.25
C ASN A 67 9.35 -10.93 -6.64
N ILE A 68 10.23 -11.32 -5.71
CA ILE A 68 11.30 -12.28 -5.99
C ILE A 68 10.72 -13.66 -6.35
N VAL A 69 9.70 -14.11 -5.62
CA VAL A 69 9.02 -15.38 -5.90
C VAL A 69 8.30 -15.33 -7.25
N ASN A 70 7.63 -14.22 -7.58
CA ASN A 70 6.97 -14.03 -8.87
C ASN A 70 7.96 -13.96 -10.03
N VAL A 71 9.07 -13.23 -9.88
CA VAL A 71 10.16 -13.20 -10.87
C VAL A 71 10.74 -14.60 -11.10
N ALA A 72 10.94 -15.38 -10.02
CA ALA A 72 11.41 -16.76 -10.14
C ALA A 72 10.39 -17.68 -10.83
N ASN A 73 9.10 -17.33 -10.83
CA ASN A 73 8.04 -18.06 -11.53
C ASN A 73 7.84 -17.57 -12.98
N THR A 74 8.22 -16.33 -13.32
CA THR A 74 8.07 -15.76 -14.67
C THR A 74 9.30 -15.91 -15.56
N SER A 75 10.45 -16.30 -15.01
CA SER A 75 11.69 -16.54 -15.76
C SER A 75 11.69 -17.79 -16.67
N ASP A 76 10.53 -18.32 -17.07
CA ASP A 76 10.38 -19.33 -18.14
C ASP A 76 9.90 -18.71 -19.49
N ALA A 77 9.79 -17.39 -19.60
CA ALA A 77 9.47 -16.74 -20.88
C ALA A 77 10.21 -15.42 -21.09
N GLY A 78 11.27 -15.48 -21.91
CA GLY A 78 11.56 -14.47 -22.94
C GLY A 78 12.24 -13.17 -22.51
N THR A 79 13.54 -13.10 -22.78
CA THR A 79 14.34 -11.88 -22.97
C THR A 79 13.72 -10.93 -24.01
N SER A 80 13.62 -9.63 -23.70
CA SER A 80 13.71 -8.56 -24.72
C SER A 80 14.18 -7.25 -24.10
N ASN A 81 15.24 -6.69 -24.67
CA ASN A 81 15.89 -5.43 -24.30
C ASN A 81 15.27 -4.22 -25.02
N HIS A 82 15.77 -3.02 -24.66
CA HIS A 82 15.70 -1.70 -25.34
C HIS A 82 14.39 -0.90 -25.05
N GLU A 83 14.38 0.38 -24.66
CA GLU A 83 15.24 1.54 -24.98
C GLU A 83 15.32 2.59 -23.86
N SER A 84 16.44 3.33 -23.86
CA SER A 84 16.66 4.60 -23.15
C SER A 84 16.50 5.77 -24.12
N GLN A 85 15.85 6.88 -23.71
CA GLN A 85 16.00 8.21 -24.32
C GLN A 85 15.46 9.27 -23.34
N SER A 86 16.30 9.95 -22.55
CA SER A 86 17.04 11.22 -22.81
C SER A 86 16.16 12.49 -22.79
N ASP A 87 16.41 13.27 -21.74
CA ASP A 87 16.56 14.73 -21.62
C ASP A 87 15.56 15.69 -22.27
N ASN A 88 14.99 16.56 -21.42
CA ASN A 88 15.04 18.00 -21.65
C ASN A 88 14.95 18.75 -20.31
N ALA A 89 16.05 19.43 -19.95
CA ALA A 89 16.05 20.55 -19.02
C ALA A 89 15.71 21.81 -19.83
N ASP A 90 14.78 22.66 -19.36
CA ASP A 90 15.15 23.96 -18.81
C ASP A 90 13.96 24.80 -18.29
N SER A 91 14.28 25.60 -17.26
CA SER A 91 13.69 26.91 -16.92
C SER A 91 12.27 27.05 -16.33
N ILE A 92 12.22 27.00 -14.99
CA ILE A 92 11.72 28.05 -14.08
C ILE A 92 10.62 28.98 -14.62
N ALA A 93 9.39 28.81 -14.12
CA ALA A 93 8.49 29.92 -13.86
C ALA A 93 7.64 29.63 -12.61
N ILE A 94 8.10 30.19 -11.49
CA ILE A 94 7.30 30.43 -10.30
C ILE A 94 6.03 31.18 -10.72
N THR A 95 4.92 30.47 -10.78
CA THR A 95 3.62 31.02 -10.39
C THR A 95 2.81 29.88 -9.80
N LYS A 96 2.76 29.83 -8.46
CA LYS A 96 1.69 29.22 -7.70
C LYS A 96 0.35 29.84 -8.14
N LYS A 97 -0.16 29.46 -9.30
CA LYS A 97 -1.56 29.66 -9.64
C LYS A 97 -2.29 28.55 -8.90
N ARG A 98 -2.64 28.83 -7.65
CA ARG A 98 -3.75 28.20 -6.92
C ARG A 98 -4.99 28.31 -7.81
N ARG A 99 -5.16 27.36 -8.72
CA ARG A 99 -6.40 27.17 -9.46
C ARG A 99 -7.09 26.05 -8.76
N ILE A 100 -7.85 26.42 -7.73
CA ILE A 100 -8.95 25.62 -7.21
C ILE A 100 -9.91 25.46 -8.40
N LYS A 101 -9.68 24.45 -9.22
CA LYS A 101 -10.70 23.98 -10.16
C LYS A 101 -11.55 23.03 -9.34
N LEU A 102 -12.65 23.56 -8.79
CA LEU A 102 -13.70 22.72 -8.24
C LEU A 102 -14.09 21.70 -9.33
N PRO A 103 -14.02 20.39 -9.08
CA PRO A 103 -14.81 19.46 -9.86
C PRO A 103 -16.27 19.85 -9.64
N GLN A 104 -16.97 20.24 -10.72
CA GLN A 104 -18.41 20.46 -10.74
C GLN A 104 -19.16 19.11 -10.61
N ALA A 105 -18.91 18.39 -9.51
CA ALA A 105 -19.70 17.23 -9.11
C ALA A 105 -20.19 17.52 -7.69
N PRO A 106 -21.49 17.32 -7.39
CA PRO A 106 -21.99 17.52 -6.04
C PRO A 106 -21.20 16.62 -5.09
N LEU A 107 -20.66 17.20 -4.03
CA LEU A 107 -20.00 16.40 -3.00
C LEU A 107 -20.98 15.34 -2.51
N PRO A 108 -20.53 14.09 -2.31
CA PRO A 108 -21.38 13.09 -1.67
C PRO A 108 -21.71 13.64 -0.28
N THR A 109 -22.99 13.87 -0.01
CA THR A 109 -23.48 14.29 1.31
C THR A 109 -23.72 13.04 2.15
N PHE A 110 -23.24 13.05 3.39
CA PHE A 110 -23.55 12.00 4.34
C PHE A 110 -24.88 12.29 5.03
N ASP A 111 -25.79 11.32 5.02
CA ASP A 111 -27.12 11.43 5.64
C ASP A 111 -27.15 11.05 7.13
N GLY A 112 -25.97 10.84 7.73
CA GLY A 112 -25.82 10.45 9.14
C GLY A 112 -26.17 8.99 9.44
N LYS A 113 -26.60 8.20 8.44
CA LYS A 113 -26.98 6.80 8.65
C LYS A 113 -25.76 5.88 8.56
N PHE A 114 -25.66 4.95 9.50
CA PHE A 114 -24.57 3.97 9.52
C PHE A 114 -24.51 3.13 8.24
N GLU A 115 -25.67 2.72 7.70
CA GLU A 115 -25.78 1.94 6.46
C GLU A 115 -25.18 2.65 5.24
N SER A 116 -25.28 3.99 5.20
CA SER A 116 -24.79 4.83 4.10
C SER A 116 -23.30 5.18 4.23
N TRP A 117 -22.67 4.91 5.38
CA TRP A 117 -21.30 5.34 5.69
C TRP A 117 -20.27 4.74 4.74
N LEU A 118 -20.38 3.44 4.44
CA LEU A 118 -19.44 2.77 3.57
C LEU A 118 -19.50 3.33 2.14
N SER A 119 -20.71 3.60 1.65
CA SER A 119 -20.96 4.22 0.34
C SER A 119 -20.39 5.64 0.27
N PHE A 120 -20.64 6.46 1.30
CA PHE A 120 -20.07 7.80 1.43
C PHE A 120 -18.53 7.77 1.45
N LYS A 121 -17.94 6.91 2.28
CA LYS A 121 -16.47 6.79 2.43
C LYS A 121 -15.81 6.40 1.11
N ASN A 122 -16.39 5.45 0.38
CA ASN A 122 -15.88 5.01 -0.91
C ASN A 122 -16.00 6.12 -1.97
N ALA A 123 -17.13 6.82 -2.03
CA ALA A 123 -17.34 7.95 -2.94
C ALA A 123 -16.38 9.11 -2.65
N PHE A 124 -16.24 9.49 -1.37
CA PHE A 124 -15.35 10.54 -0.93
C PHE A 124 -13.88 10.22 -1.25
N ARG A 125 -13.44 8.97 -0.99
CA ARG A 125 -12.07 8.51 -1.30
C ARG A 125 -11.80 8.47 -2.80
N SER A 126 -12.77 8.05 -3.62
CA SER A 126 -12.64 8.06 -5.08
C SER A 126 -12.50 9.49 -5.63
N MET A 127 -13.26 10.44 -5.07
CA MET A 127 -13.29 11.82 -5.55
C MET A 127 -12.11 12.66 -5.06
N ILE A 128 -11.65 12.47 -3.82
CA ILE A 128 -10.64 13.31 -3.18
C ILE A 128 -9.30 12.59 -3.00
N GLY A 129 -9.32 11.27 -2.78
CA GLY A 129 -8.11 10.49 -2.50
C GLY A 129 -7.13 10.40 -3.68
N GLY A 130 -7.60 10.56 -4.92
CA GLY A 130 -6.77 10.57 -6.12
C GLY A 130 -6.20 11.95 -6.49
N GLN A 131 -6.59 13.02 -5.82
CA GLN A 131 -6.13 14.38 -6.16
C GLN A 131 -4.81 14.70 -5.45
N THR A 132 -3.71 14.68 -6.20
CA THR A 132 -2.36 15.07 -5.73
C THR A 132 -2.21 16.59 -5.52
N ASP A 133 -3.15 17.36 -6.05
CA ASP A 133 -3.16 18.83 -5.98
C ASP A 133 -3.78 19.36 -4.67
N LEU A 134 -4.37 18.49 -3.87
CA LEU A 134 -5.00 18.83 -2.59
C LEU A 134 -4.08 18.50 -1.42
N THR A 135 -3.86 19.48 -0.54
CA THR A 135 -3.18 19.23 0.73
C THR A 135 -4.10 18.45 1.67
N ASP A 136 -3.53 17.76 2.66
CA ASP A 136 -4.34 17.01 3.62
C ASP A 136 -5.29 17.91 4.44
N ILE A 137 -4.91 19.18 4.61
CA ILE A 137 -5.76 20.22 5.21
C ILE A 137 -6.97 20.52 4.30
N ASP A 138 -6.77 20.66 2.99
CA ASP A 138 -7.87 20.88 2.05
C ASP A 138 -8.82 19.67 2.02
N LYS A 139 -8.27 18.45 2.02
CA LYS A 139 -9.06 17.21 2.11
C LYS A 139 -9.90 17.16 3.39
N LEU A 140 -9.35 17.61 4.52
CA LEU A 140 -10.09 17.73 5.78
C LEU A 140 -11.23 18.76 5.69
N HIS A 141 -10.99 19.92 5.07
CA HIS A 141 -12.02 20.93 4.85
C HIS A 141 -13.17 20.40 3.98
N TYR A 142 -12.85 19.64 2.93
CA TYR A 142 -13.87 18.97 2.12
C TYR A 142 -14.65 17.90 2.89
N LEU A 143 -13.96 17.10 3.71
CA LEU A 143 -14.61 16.10 4.56
C LEU A 143 -15.61 16.76 5.50
N ARG A 144 -15.20 17.85 6.16
CA ARG A 144 -16.04 18.60 7.09
C ARG A 144 -17.24 19.28 6.42
N SER A 145 -17.16 19.57 5.13
CA SER A 145 -18.26 20.17 4.36
C SER A 145 -19.24 19.13 3.80
N ALA A 146 -18.85 17.85 3.79
CA ALA A 146 -19.61 16.73 3.23
C ALA A 146 -20.34 15.89 4.31
N LEU A 147 -20.02 16.14 5.57
CA LEU A 147 -20.62 15.55 6.77
C LEU A 147 -21.78 16.39 7.30
#